data_AF-A0A356R8P5-F1
#
_entry.id   AF-A0A356R8P5-F1
#
_cell.length_a   1.000
_cell.length_b   1.000
_cell.length_c   1.000
_cell.angle_alpha   90.00
_cell.angle_beta   90.00
_cell.angle_gamma   90.00
#
_symmetry.space_group_name_H-M   'P 1'
#
loop_
_entity.id
_entity.type
_entity.pdbx_description
1 polymer ?
#
loop_
_entity_poly.entity_id
_entity_poly.type
_entity_poly.pdbx_seq_one_letter_code
_entity_poly.pdbx_strand_id
1 'polypeptide(L)' 'TTNNLTVRLHRARQALRKSLEDSCGICSKHGCLNCTCE' A
#
# COMPACT_ATOMS: atom_id res chain seq x y z
N THR A 1 -7.85 13.87 -18.21
CA THR A 1 -6.79 13.06 -18.86
C THR A 1 -6.52 11.81 -18.04
N THR A 2 -6.78 10.62 -18.58
CA THR A 2 -6.68 9.33 -17.87
C THR A 2 -5.29 9.09 -17.25
N ASN A 3 -4.25 9.66 -17.85
CA ASN A 3 -2.87 9.56 -17.36
C ASN A 3 -2.67 10.10 -15.94
N ASN A 4 -3.33 11.20 -15.56
CA ASN A 4 -3.16 11.75 -14.21
C ASN A 4 -3.80 10.85 -13.14
N LEU A 5 -4.88 10.15 -13.50
CA LEU A 5 -5.57 9.23 -12.61
C LEU A 5 -4.73 7.98 -12.34
N THR A 6 -4.10 7.43 -13.38
CA THR A 6 -3.20 6.27 -13.24
C THR A 6 -2.00 6.59 -12.36
N VAL A 7 -1.38 7.77 -12.54
CA VAL A 7 -0.24 8.20 -11.70
C VAL A 7 -0.66 8.41 -10.24
N ARG A 8 -1.82 9.03 -10.01
CA ARG A 8 -2.36 9.22 -8.65
C ARG A 8 -2.66 7.89 -7.97
N LEU A 9 -3.29 6.95 -8.68
CA LEU A 9 -3.56 5.61 -8.18
C LEU A 9 -2.27 4.86 -7.84
N HIS A 10 -1.26 4.94 -8.72
CA HIS A 10 0.04 4.33 -8.49
C HIS A 10 0.71 4.89 -7.23
N ARG A 11 0.74 6.22 -7.07
CA ARG A 11 1.31 6.87 -5.89
C ARG A 11 0.55 6.52 -4.60
N ALA A 12 -0.77 6.45 -4.65
CA ALA A 12 -1.60 6.05 -3.50
C ALA A 12 -1.27 4.62 -3.04
N ARG A 13 -1.09 3.68 -3.98
CA ARG A 13 -0.67 2.31 -3.67
C ARG A 13 0.73 2.25 -3.04
N GLN A 14 1.67 3.06 -3.55
CA GLN A 14 3.02 3.12 -2.96
C GLN A 14 3.01 3.71 -1.54
N ALA A 15 2.26 4.79 -1.31
CA ALA A 15 2.12 5.38 0.02
C ALA A 15 1.52 4.40 1.03
N LEU A 16 0.44 3.71 0.63
CA LEU A 16 -0.19 2.68 1.45
C LEU A 16 0.78 1.54 1.77
N ARG A 17 1.54 1.07 0.77
CA ARG A 17 2.54 0.01 0.98
C ARG A 17 3.61 0.42 1.98
N LYS A 18 4.11 1.66 1.90
CA LYS A 18 5.11 2.18 2.85
C LYS A 18 4.56 2.25 4.28
N SER A 19 3.33 2.75 4.46
CA SER A 19 2.68 2.76 5.77
C SER A 19 2.47 1.34 6.33
N LEU A 20 2.15 0.38 5.47
CA LEU A 20 2.06 -1.02 5.87
C LEU A 20 3.42 -1.64 6.18
N GLU A 21 4.50 -1.25 5.52
CA GLU A 21 5.86 -1.70 5.85
C GLU A 21 6.30 -1.17 7.22
N ASP A 22 5.95 0.07 7.55
CA ASP A 22 6.24 0.69 8.85
C ASP A 22 5.41 0.07 9.99
N SER A 23 4.15 -0.29 9.76
CA SER A 23 3.30 -0.93 10.78
C SER A 23 3.45 -2.45 10.84
N CYS A 24 3.66 -3.10 9.70
CA CYS A 24 3.79 -4.55 9.57
C CYS A 24 4.65 -4.92 8.35
N GLY A 25 5.96 -5.08 8.56
CA GLY A 25 6.88 -5.54 7.51
C GLY A 25 6.52 -6.90 6.86
N ILE A 26 5.66 -7.71 7.49
CA ILE A 26 5.18 -9.00 6.97
C ILE A 26 4.01 -8.81 5.99
N CYS A 27 3.15 -7.85 6.26
CA CYS A 27 1.89 -7.61 5.55
C CYS A 27 2.12 -6.97 4.18
N SER A 28 3.25 -6.29 4.02
CA SER A 28 3.73 -5.79 2.74
C SER A 28 4.15 -6.93 1.79
N LYS A 29 4.54 -8.12 2.28
CA LYS A 29 4.95 -9.25 1.43
C LYS A 29 3.79 -10.17 1.05
N HIS A 30 2.87 -10.45 1.98
CA HIS A 30 1.82 -11.45 1.77
C HIS A 30 0.44 -10.88 1.40
N GLY A 31 0.28 -9.55 1.45
CA GLY A 31 -1.00 -8.90 1.24
C GLY A 31 -1.76 -8.74 2.55
N CYS A 32 -2.08 -7.50 2.88
CA CYS A 32 -2.73 -7.12 4.13
C CYS A 32 -4.25 -7.37 4.07
N LEU A 33 -4.68 -8.61 3.85
CA LEU A 33 -6.10 -8.97 3.82
C LEU A 33 -6.63 -9.35 5.22
N ASN A 34 -5.75 -9.80 6.12
CA ASN A 34 -6.05 -10.16 7.52
C ASN A 34 -4.85 -9.88 8.45
N CYS A 35 -4.28 -8.68 8.37
CA CYS A 35 -3.23 -8.28 9.33
C CYS A 35 -3.89 -7.96 10.68
N THR A 36 -3.55 -8.71 11.71
CA THR A 36 -3.90 -8.45 13.12
C THR A 36 -2.80 -7.68 13.83
N CYS A 37 -2.09 -6.84 13.08
CA CYS A 37 -0.93 -6.13 13.58
C CYS A 37 -1.46 -4.89 14.30
N GLU A 38 -1.25 -4.85 15.62
CA GLU A 38 -1.68 -3.76 16.50
C GLU A 38 -0.90 -2.47 16.25
#